data_AF-A0A842N716-F1
#
_entry.id   AF-A0A842N716-F1
#
_cell.length_a   1.000
_cell.length_b   1.000
_cell.length_c   1.000
_cell.angle_alpha   90.00
_cell.angle_beta   90.00
_cell.angle_gamma   90.00
#
_symmetry.space_group_name_H-M   'P 1'
#
loop_
_entity.id
_entity.type
_entity.pdbx_description
1 polymer ?
#
loop_
_entity_poly.entity_id
_entity_poly.type
_entity_poly.pdbx_seq_one_letter_code
_entity_poly.pdbx_strand_id
1 'polypeptide(L)'
;MNRKRLSQEILYDKRGWEPCIFCNKDYSQHSKKLWDMHHEVKMGEKLTRIKIGAGPETVARIHHWNAGYKIFRNEESGEVTKIEGMRQTEFIPVYMHCGECGEVLGDAEEMLADVFDRTCLQCFCEMTEQEYIWHQGPKQCSVKGGVGQ
;
A
#
# COMPACT_ATOMS: atom_id res chain seq x y z
N MET A 1 -21.40 -13.28 27.67
CA MET A 1 -20.79 -12.27 26.77
C MET A 1 -19.33 -12.05 27.18
N ASN A 2 -18.39 -12.24 26.25
CA ASN A 2 -16.96 -12.39 26.52
C ASN A 2 -16.28 -11.02 26.76
N ARG A 3 -15.87 -10.74 28.01
CA ARG A 3 -15.29 -9.44 28.45
C ARG A 3 -14.05 -9.01 27.65
N LYS A 4 -13.34 -9.95 27.00
CA LYS A 4 -12.16 -9.66 26.16
C LYS A 4 -12.50 -8.98 24.82
N ARG A 5 -13.72 -9.15 24.31
CA ARG A 5 -14.16 -8.53 23.04
C ARG A 5 -14.48 -7.05 23.22
N LEU A 6 -15.18 -6.73 24.32
CA LEU A 6 -15.48 -5.36 24.77
C LEU A 6 -14.22 -4.53 25.02
N SER A 7 -13.16 -5.12 25.59
CA SER A 7 -11.92 -4.38 25.86
C SER A 7 -11.17 -3.95 24.61
N GLN A 8 -11.23 -4.70 23.51
CA GLN A 8 -10.59 -4.29 22.25
C GLN A 8 -11.38 -3.16 21.60
N GLU A 9 -12.70 -3.28 21.45
CA GLU A 9 -13.56 -2.25 20.85
C GLU A 9 -13.47 -0.91 21.60
N ILE A 10 -13.41 -0.94 22.93
CA ILE A 10 -13.28 0.27 23.78
C ILE A 10 -11.87 0.89 23.73
N LEU A 11 -10.82 0.13 23.37
CA LEU A 11 -9.45 0.66 23.21
C LEU A 11 -9.23 1.39 21.88
N TYR A 12 -10.06 1.13 20.85
CA TYR A 12 -10.00 1.82 19.56
C TYR A 12 -10.81 3.13 19.54
N ASP A 13 -11.80 3.28 20.42
CA ASP A 13 -12.66 4.48 20.54
C ASP A 13 -12.02 5.62 21.38
N LYS A 14 -10.99 5.32 22.18
CA LYS A 14 -10.35 6.30 23.09
C LYS A 14 -9.11 7.01 22.54
N ARG A 15 -8.67 6.65 21.34
CA ARG A 15 -7.67 7.44 20.61
C ARG A 15 -8.45 8.44 19.77
N GLY A 16 -8.05 9.72 19.83
CA GLY A 16 -8.61 10.72 18.91
C GLY A 16 -8.48 10.25 17.46
N TRP A 17 -9.15 10.91 16.53
CA TRP A 17 -9.18 10.58 15.11
C TRP A 17 -7.78 10.19 14.57
N GLU A 18 -7.54 8.88 14.45
CA GLU A 18 -6.33 8.29 13.85
C GLU A 18 -6.74 7.68 12.50
N PRO A 19 -6.42 8.34 11.37
CA PRO A 19 -6.74 7.80 10.05
C PRO A 19 -5.85 6.58 9.75
N CYS A 20 -6.38 5.65 8.98
CA CYS A 20 -5.62 4.50 8.49
C CYS A 20 -4.40 4.98 7.69
N ILE A 21 -3.22 4.47 8.07
CA ILE A 21 -1.94 4.87 7.48
C ILE A 21 -1.87 4.59 5.97
N PHE A 22 -2.54 3.54 5.49
CA PHE A 22 -2.55 3.15 4.09
C PHE A 22 -3.52 4.02 3.27
N CYS A 23 -4.83 3.98 3.57
CA CYS A 23 -5.88 4.56 2.71
C CYS A 23 -6.47 5.90 3.21
N ASN A 24 -6.00 6.45 4.35
CA ASN A 24 -6.46 7.71 4.95
C ASN A 24 -7.91 7.72 5.45
N LYS A 25 -8.56 6.56 5.55
CA LYS A 25 -9.94 6.43 6.01
C LYS A 25 -10.02 6.09 7.50
N ASP A 26 -11.17 6.33 8.09
CA ASP A 26 -11.44 6.01 9.48
C ASP A 26 -11.51 4.51 9.76
N TYR A 27 -11.27 4.13 11.02
CA TYR A 27 -11.43 2.75 11.48
C TYR A 27 -12.81 2.18 11.19
N SER A 28 -13.86 2.99 11.29
CA SER A 28 -15.25 2.59 11.00
C SER A 28 -15.47 2.13 9.55
N GLN A 29 -14.57 2.50 8.62
CA GLN A 29 -14.60 2.06 7.23
C GLN A 29 -13.82 0.77 6.98
N HIS A 30 -13.33 0.12 8.03
CA HIS A 30 -12.54 -1.10 7.94
C HIS A 30 -13.21 -2.23 8.71
N SER A 31 -13.14 -3.45 8.17
CA SER A 31 -13.21 -4.62 9.02
C SER A 31 -11.92 -4.73 9.83
N LYS A 32 -11.95 -5.46 10.95
CA LYS A 32 -10.74 -5.72 11.75
C LYS A 32 -9.61 -6.33 10.89
N LYS A 33 -9.97 -7.27 10.01
CA LYS A 33 -9.02 -7.95 9.10
C LYS A 33 -8.39 -6.95 8.13
N LEU A 34 -9.19 -6.09 7.51
CA LEU A 34 -8.70 -5.05 6.61
C LEU A 34 -7.81 -4.03 7.33
N TRP A 35 -8.19 -3.64 8.54
CA TRP A 35 -7.42 -2.71 9.35
C TRP A 35 -6.02 -3.26 9.66
N ASP A 36 -5.96 -4.52 10.10
CA ASP A 36 -4.71 -5.21 10.40
C ASP A 36 -3.83 -5.29 9.13
N MET A 37 -4.41 -5.66 7.98
CA MET A 37 -3.69 -5.69 6.69
C MET A 37 -3.12 -4.31 6.29
N HIS A 38 -3.92 -3.25 6.39
CA HIS A 38 -3.47 -1.88 6.09
C HIS A 38 -2.37 -1.38 7.05
N HIS A 39 -2.25 -1.98 8.24
CA HIS A 39 -1.22 -1.65 9.23
C HIS A 39 -0.04 -2.62 9.25
N GLU A 40 0.02 -3.60 8.33
CA GLU A 40 1.21 -4.45 8.14
C GLU A 40 2.41 -3.65 7.62
N VAL A 41 2.17 -2.48 7.03
CA VAL A 41 3.23 -1.54 6.63
C VAL A 41 4.01 -1.12 7.88
N LYS A 42 5.30 -1.46 7.90
CA LYS A 42 6.15 -1.44 9.10
C LYS A 42 6.08 -0.13 9.88
N MET A 43 5.74 -0.24 11.16
CA MET A 43 5.97 0.78 12.17
C MET A 43 7.49 1.04 12.29
N GLY A 44 7.91 2.29 12.11
CA GLY A 44 9.31 2.73 12.24
C GLY A 44 9.93 3.32 10.97
N GLU A 45 9.27 3.19 9.82
CA GLU A 45 9.69 3.88 8.59
C GLU A 45 9.10 5.30 8.53
N LYS A 46 9.86 6.25 7.96
CA LYS A 46 9.31 7.57 7.66
C LYS A 46 8.38 7.43 6.45
N LEU A 47 7.09 7.57 6.70
CA LEU A 47 6.06 7.46 5.68
C LEU A 47 5.50 8.84 5.35
N THR A 48 5.10 9.03 4.09
CA THR A 48 4.41 10.23 3.62
C THR A 48 3.38 9.84 2.56
N ARG A 49 2.41 10.73 2.29
CA ARG A 49 1.50 10.55 1.17
C ARG A 49 2.06 11.25 -0.05
N ILE A 50 2.00 10.57 -1.19
CA ILE A 50 2.42 11.11 -2.48
C ILE A 50 1.34 10.87 -3.51
N LYS A 51 1.29 11.75 -4.50
CA LYS A 51 0.49 11.56 -5.72
C LYS A 51 1.42 11.29 -6.89
N ILE A 52 1.31 10.11 -7.50
CA ILE A 52 2.11 9.72 -8.65
C ILE A 52 1.31 10.02 -9.92
N GLY A 53 1.67 11.11 -10.60
CA GLY A 53 0.98 11.56 -11.81
C GLY A 53 -0.52 11.82 -11.56
N ALA A 54 -1.37 11.22 -12.41
CA ALA A 54 -2.83 11.31 -12.30
C ALA A 54 -3.46 10.17 -11.48
N GLY A 55 -2.65 9.29 -10.87
CA GLY A 55 -3.13 8.18 -10.05
C GLY A 55 -3.70 8.61 -8.70
N PRO A 56 -4.25 7.65 -7.93
CA PRO A 56 -4.70 7.89 -6.56
C PRO A 56 -3.52 8.29 -5.66
N GLU A 57 -3.84 8.97 -4.56
CA GLU A 57 -2.86 9.25 -3.52
C GLU A 57 -2.49 7.95 -2.81
N THR A 58 -1.19 7.70 -2.62
CA THR A 58 -0.67 6.49 -2.00
C THR A 58 0.34 6.82 -0.91
N VAL A 59 0.55 5.89 0.01
CA VAL A 59 1.59 6.01 1.03
C VAL A 59 2.94 5.58 0.46
N ALA A 60 4.00 6.32 0.79
CA ALA A 60 5.35 6.05 0.34
C ALA A 60 6.36 6.14 1.49
N ARG A 61 7.36 5.27 1.42
CA ARG A 61 8.55 5.28 2.27
C ARG A 61 9.51 6.36 1.79
N ILE A 62 9.98 7.18 2.70
CA ILE A 62 11.04 8.15 2.46
C ILE A 62 12.38 7.42 2.59
N HIS A 63 13.07 7.22 1.48
CA HIS A 63 14.41 6.65 1.46
C HIS A 63 15.45 7.75 1.22
N HIS A 64 16.37 7.94 2.16
CA HIS A 64 17.50 8.85 1.98
C HIS A 64 18.66 8.07 1.40
N TRP A 65 19.01 8.35 0.15
CA TRP A 65 20.18 7.77 -0.47
C TRP A 65 21.44 8.34 0.17
N ASN A 66 22.38 7.46 0.49
CA ASN A 66 23.74 7.81 0.91
C ASN A 66 24.68 8.05 -0.28
N ALA A 67 24.12 8.32 -1.47
CA ALA A 67 24.85 8.40 -2.72
C ALA A 67 25.91 9.52 -2.70
N GLY A 68 27.13 9.10 -2.38
CA GLY A 68 28.43 9.60 -2.81
C GLY A 68 28.64 11.11 -2.86
N TYR A 69 29.40 11.61 -1.89
CA TYR A 69 30.14 12.86 -2.06
C TYR A 69 30.95 12.83 -3.35
N LYS A 70 30.98 13.94 -4.10
CA LYS A 70 31.92 14.09 -5.21
C LYS A 70 33.26 14.50 -4.61
N ILE A 71 34.30 13.71 -4.90
CA ILE A 71 35.67 14.05 -4.54
C ILE A 71 36.25 14.88 -5.67
N PHE A 72 36.60 16.13 -5.38
CA PHE A 72 37.39 16.97 -6.26
C PHE A 72 38.82 16.98 -5.74
N ARG A 73 39.78 16.68 -6.60
CA ARG A 73 41.20 16.84 -6.29
C ARG A 73 41.72 17.98 -7.13
N ASN A 74 42.21 19.03 -6.48
CA ASN A 74 42.86 20.13 -7.17
C ASN A 74 44.26 19.66 -7.61
N GLU A 75 44.56 19.72 -8.90
CA GLU A 75 45.81 19.21 -9.46
C GLU A 75 47.03 20.05 -9.06
N GLU A 76 46.83 21.36 -8.83
CA GLU A 76 47.92 22.29 -8.51
C GLU A 76 48.29 22.29 -7.02
N SER A 77 47.30 22.21 -6.13
CA SER A 77 47.52 22.23 -4.67
C SER A 77 47.51 20.84 -4.02
N GLY A 78 47.07 19.80 -4.75
CA GLY A 78 46.83 18.46 -4.21
C GLY A 78 45.66 18.37 -3.23
N GLU A 79 44.95 19.47 -3.00
CA GLU A 79 43.87 19.58 -2.02
C GLU A 79 42.66 18.75 -2.46
N VAL A 80 42.12 17.97 -1.51
CA VAL A 80 40.96 17.11 -1.75
C VAL A 80 39.73 17.75 -1.12
N THR A 81 38.84 18.30 -1.95
CA THR A 81 37.56 18.85 -1.51
C THR A 81 36.47 17.79 -1.64
N LYS A 82 35.82 17.47 -0.53
CA LYS A 82 34.59 16.66 -0.53
C LYS A 82 33.40 17.59 -0.70
N ILE A 83 32.75 17.54 -1.85
CA ILE A 83 31.46 18.21 -2.01
C ILE A 83 30.38 17.19 -1.66
N GLU A 84 29.63 17.46 -0.60
CA GLU A 84 28.42 16.69 -0.30
C GLU A 84 27.50 16.76 -1.52
N GLY A 85 27.21 15.60 -2.11
CA GLY A 85 26.19 15.50 -3.14
C GLY A 85 24.84 15.94 -2.55
N MET A 86 24.00 16.54 -3.38
CA MET A 86 22.62 16.88 -3.00
C MET A 86 21.94 15.64 -2.44
N ARG A 87 21.40 15.72 -1.21
CA ARG A 87 20.72 14.60 -0.55
C ARG A 87 19.57 14.11 -1.43
N GLN A 88 19.77 13.00 -2.14
CA GLN A 88 18.76 12.39 -2.99
C GLN A 88 17.76 11.67 -2.06
N THR A 89 16.63 12.31 -1.80
CA THR A 89 15.51 11.68 -1.11
C THR A 89 14.61 11.07 -2.17
N GLU A 90 14.39 9.77 -2.09
CA GLU A 90 13.47 9.03 -2.94
C GLU A 90 12.21 8.67 -2.14
N PHE A 91 11.07 8.71 -2.83
CA PHE A 91 9.79 8.27 -2.28
C PHE A 91 9.43 6.96 -2.95
N ILE A 92 9.47 5.87 -2.17
CA ILE A 92 9.19 4.51 -2.64
C ILE A 92 7.75 4.18 -2.23
N PRO A 93 6.79 4.08 -3.18
CA PRO A 93 5.40 3.79 -2.85
C PRO A 93 5.27 2.42 -2.18
N VAL A 94 4.31 2.29 -1.27
CA VAL A 94 3.98 1.02 -0.63
C VAL A 94 2.75 0.46 -1.32
N TYR A 95 2.93 -0.70 -1.94
CA TYR A 95 1.86 -1.43 -2.61
C TYR A 95 1.47 -2.65 -1.79
N MET A 96 0.18 -3.02 -1.85
CA MET A 96 -0.26 -4.33 -1.41
C MET A 96 -0.10 -5.33 -2.55
N HIS A 97 0.27 -6.57 -2.22
CA HIS A 97 0.50 -7.64 -3.20
C HIS A 97 -0.47 -8.80 -2.98
N CYS A 98 -0.92 -9.38 -4.09
CA CYS A 98 -1.72 -10.59 -4.13
C CYS A 98 -0.99 -11.74 -3.44
N GLY A 99 -1.67 -12.45 -2.54
CA GLY A 99 -1.12 -13.62 -1.83
C GLY A 99 -0.81 -14.81 -2.75
N GLU A 100 -1.48 -14.92 -3.89
CA GLU A 100 -1.34 -16.05 -4.83
C GLU A 100 -0.34 -15.77 -5.94
N CYS A 101 -0.54 -14.69 -6.72
CA CYS A 101 0.31 -14.39 -7.88
C CYS A 101 1.42 -13.36 -7.60
N GLY A 102 1.40 -12.67 -6.46
CA GLY A 102 2.41 -11.65 -6.10
C GLY A 102 2.29 -10.30 -6.82
N GLU A 103 1.36 -10.17 -7.78
CA GLU A 103 1.10 -8.91 -8.47
C GLU A 103 0.52 -7.85 -7.52
N VAL A 104 0.74 -6.58 -7.87
CA VAL A 104 0.22 -5.44 -7.09
C VAL A 104 -1.31 -5.38 -7.21
N LEU A 105 -1.97 -5.23 -6.08
CA LEU A 105 -3.41 -5.05 -6.01
C LEU A 105 -3.82 -3.66 -6.53
N GLY A 106 -4.91 -3.58 -7.27
CA GLY A 106 -5.53 -2.31 -7.65
C GLY A 106 -6.30 -1.67 -6.49
N ASP A 107 -6.65 -0.39 -6.62
CA ASP A 107 -7.38 0.39 -5.59
C ASP A 107 -8.60 -0.34 -5.00
N ALA A 108 -9.45 -0.93 -5.87
CA ALA A 108 -10.61 -1.68 -5.43
C ALA A 108 -10.26 -3.02 -4.75
N GLU A 109 -9.20 -3.70 -5.20
CA GLU A 109 -8.73 -4.95 -4.63
C GLU A 109 -8.09 -4.72 -3.26
N GLU A 110 -7.35 -3.62 -3.09
CA GLU A 110 -6.80 -3.17 -1.81
C GLU A 110 -7.92 -2.84 -0.81
N MET A 111 -8.93 -2.10 -1.25
CA MET A 111 -10.08 -1.73 -0.40
C MET A 111 -10.96 -2.90 0.03
N LEU A 112 -10.92 -4.00 -0.72
CA LEU A 112 -11.71 -5.22 -0.46
C LEU A 112 -10.81 -6.42 -0.14
N ALA A 113 -9.57 -6.17 0.29
CA ALA A 113 -8.59 -7.22 0.54
C ALA A 113 -9.01 -8.18 1.67
N ASP A 114 -9.90 -7.75 2.56
CA ASP A 114 -10.49 -8.62 3.58
C ASP A 114 -11.55 -9.58 3.02
N VAL A 115 -12.24 -9.19 1.93
CA VAL A 115 -13.20 -10.02 1.19
C VAL A 115 -12.47 -10.99 0.26
N PHE A 116 -11.44 -10.51 -0.42
CA PHE A 116 -10.64 -11.32 -1.35
C PHE A 116 -9.50 -12.07 -0.67
N ASP A 117 -9.38 -12.03 0.66
CA ASP A 117 -8.28 -12.66 1.40
C ASP A 117 -6.90 -12.30 0.86
N ARG A 118 -6.72 -11.02 0.50
CA ARG A 118 -5.51 -10.46 -0.10
C ARG A 118 -5.17 -11.05 -1.47
N THR A 119 -6.14 -11.61 -2.18
CA THR A 119 -5.99 -12.07 -3.57
C THR A 119 -6.46 -10.99 -4.56
N CYS A 120 -5.89 -10.98 -5.76
CA CYS A 120 -6.39 -10.13 -6.84
C CYS A 120 -7.67 -10.73 -7.45
N LEU A 121 -8.44 -9.90 -8.15
CA LEU A 121 -9.72 -10.30 -8.74
C LEU A 121 -9.57 -11.47 -9.71
N GLN A 122 -8.46 -11.50 -10.47
CA GLN A 122 -8.19 -12.62 -11.38
C GLN A 122 -8.04 -13.95 -10.63
N CYS A 123 -7.17 -14.00 -9.61
CA CYS A 123 -6.97 -15.21 -8.79
C CYS A 123 -8.27 -15.61 -8.09
N PHE A 124 -9.03 -14.63 -7.57
CA PHE A 124 -10.33 -14.89 -6.98
C PHE A 124 -11.32 -15.53 -7.97
N CYS A 125 -11.37 -15.05 -9.22
CA CYS A 125 -12.21 -15.66 -10.25
C CYS A 125 -11.78 -17.09 -10.58
N GLU A 126 -10.47 -17.34 -10.69
CA GLU A 126 -9.93 -18.66 -10.97
C GLU A 126 -10.28 -19.65 -9.84
N MET A 127 -10.16 -19.22 -8.57
CA MET A 127 -10.51 -20.02 -7.39
C MET A 127 -12.01 -20.31 -7.28
N THR A 128 -12.86 -19.40 -7.76
CA THR A 128 -14.32 -19.55 -7.73
C THR A 128 -14.92 -20.11 -9.02
N GLU A 129 -14.05 -20.55 -9.95
CA GLU A 129 -14.40 -21.04 -11.28
C GLU A 129 -15.21 -20.05 -12.14
N GLN A 130 -15.11 -18.77 -11.83
CA GLN A 130 -15.75 -17.65 -12.54
C GLN A 130 -14.91 -17.18 -13.74
N GLU A 131 -15.53 -16.45 -14.64
CA GLU A 131 -14.87 -15.83 -15.79
C GLU A 131 -14.35 -14.44 -15.42
N TYR A 132 -13.05 -14.23 -15.60
CA TYR A 132 -12.40 -12.94 -15.41
C TYR A 132 -12.42 -12.15 -16.73
N ILE A 133 -13.12 -11.01 -16.74
CA ILE A 133 -13.24 -10.14 -17.90
C ILE A 133 -12.50 -8.84 -17.62
N TRP A 134 -11.41 -8.61 -18.34
CA TRP A 134 -10.57 -7.41 -18.19
C TRP A 134 -10.75 -6.38 -19.32
N HIS A 135 -11.37 -6.74 -20.44
CA HIS A 135 -11.38 -5.95 -21.68
C HIS A 135 -12.73 -5.28 -22.02
N GLN A 136 -13.79 -5.53 -21.25
CA GLN A 136 -15.15 -5.07 -21.56
C GLN A 136 -15.67 -3.97 -20.62
N GLY A 137 -14.79 -3.32 -19.85
CA GLY A 137 -15.16 -2.30 -18.87
C GLY A 137 -14.28 -2.36 -17.62
N PRO A 138 -14.79 -1.97 -16.43
CA PRO A 138 -14.08 -2.26 -15.19
C PRO A 138 -13.81 -3.77 -15.11
N LYS A 139 -12.64 -4.14 -14.57
CA LYS A 139 -12.30 -5.55 -14.34
C LYS A 139 -13.43 -6.20 -13.54
N GLN A 140 -13.98 -7.28 -14.06
CA GLN A 140 -15.16 -7.92 -13.47
C GLN A 140 -14.99 -9.44 -13.42
N CYS A 141 -15.64 -10.02 -12.41
CA CYS A 141 -15.77 -11.46 -12.24
C CYS A 141 -17.22 -11.84 -12.55
N SER A 142 -17.44 -12.79 -13.45
CA SER A 142 -18.79 -13.17 -13.92
C SER A 142 -19.01 -14.68 -13.84
N VAL A 143 -20.23 -15.09 -13.50
CA VAL A 143 -20.60 -16.51 -13.50
C VAL A 143 -20.65 -17.00 -14.95
N LYS A 144 -19.99 -18.13 -15.23
CA LYS A 144 -20.02 -18.78 -16.55
C LYS A 144 -21.48 -19.04 -16.95
N GLY A 145 -21.94 -18.39 -18.02
CA GLY A 145 -23.30 -18.54 -18.57
C GLY A 145 -24.35 -17.57 -18.02
N GLY A 146 -23.98 -16.58 -17.21
CA GLY A 146 -24.88 -15.52 -16.75
C GLY A 146 -25.14 -14.45 -17.82
N VAL A 147 -25.84 -14.80 -18.91
CA VAL A 147 -26.51 -13.79 -19.73
C VAL A 147 -27.66 -13.26 -18.89
N GLY A 148 -27.63 -11.96 -18.58
CA GLY A 148 -28.69 -11.29 -17.85
C GLY A 148 -30.06 -11.56 -18.49
N GLN A 149 -31.02 -11.95 -17.65
CA GLN A 149 -32.44 -11.78 -17.93
C GLN A 149 -32.88 -10.41 -17.44
#